data_AF-A0A4D6XAB2-F1
#
_entry.id   AF-A0A4D6XAB2-F1
#
_cell.length_a   1.000
_cell.length_b   1.000
_cell.length_c   1.000
_cell.angle_alpha   90.00
_cell.angle_beta   90.00
_cell.angle_gamma   90.00
#
_symmetry.space_group_name_H-M   'P 1'
#
loop_
_entity.id
_entity.type
_entity.pdbx_description
1 polymer ?
#
loop_
_entity_poly.entity_id
_entity_poly.type
_entity_poly.pdbx_seq_one_letter_code
_entity_poly.pdbx_strand_id
1 'polypeptide(L)' 'MPWYAWLILLIALGSIVGGLMMLRDTAKKLPLTEEQLRKVHERNAAADAKDAQDR' A
#
# COMPACT_ATOMS: atom_id res chain seq x y z
N MET A 1 1.22 -19.87 -24.44
CA MET A 1 2.38 -19.26 -23.76
C MET A 1 3.30 -20.37 -23.30
N PRO A 2 4.62 -20.25 -23.51
CA PRO A 2 5.57 -21.25 -23.05
C PRO A 2 5.43 -21.47 -21.54
N TRP A 3 5.50 -22.73 -21.08
CA TRP A 3 5.22 -23.12 -19.69
C TRP A 3 6.11 -22.41 -18.66
N TYR A 4 7.35 -22.09 -19.02
CA TYR A 4 8.28 -21.34 -18.18
C TYR A 4 7.86 -19.89 -17.95
N ALA A 5 7.02 -19.30 -18.81
CA ALA A 5 6.53 -17.93 -18.63
C ALA A 5 5.67 -17.80 -17.36
N TRP A 6 4.92 -18.85 -17.01
CA TRP A 6 4.15 -18.90 -15.75
C TRP A 6 5.05 -18.92 -14.51
N LEU A 7 6.18 -19.65 -14.58
CA LEU A 7 7.14 -19.71 -13.49
C LEU A 7 7.81 -18.34 -13.27
N ILE A 8 8.20 -17.67 -14.35
CA ILE A 8 8.76 -16.31 -14.30
C ILE A 8 7.73 -15.33 -13.73
N LEU A 9 6.46 -15.42 -14.16
CA LEU A 9 5.39 -14.58 -13.64
C LEU A 9 5.18 -14.77 -12.13
N LEU A 10 5.18 -16.02 -11.66
CA LEU A 10 4.98 -16.36 -10.25
C LEU A 10 6.16 -15.86 -9.40
N ILE A 11 7.39 -15.99 -9.90
CA ILE A 11 8.59 -15.43 -9.24
C ILE A 11 8.48 -13.91 -9.18
N ALA A 12 8.18 -13.24 -10.29
CA ALA A 12 8.06 -11.78 -10.33
C ALA A 12 7.00 -11.27 -9.35
N LEU A 13 5.81 -11.91 -9.35
CA LEU A 13 4.74 -11.55 -8.43
C LEU A 13 5.13 -11.83 -6.97
N GLY A 14 5.78 -12.97 -6.71
CA GLY A 14 6.31 -13.33 -5.40
C GLY A 14 7.36 -12.35 -4.88
N SER A 15 8.26 -11.87 -5.74
CA SER A 15 9.25 -10.85 -5.39
C SER A 15 8.61 -9.50 -5.07
N ILE A 16 7.60 -9.10 -5.83
CA ILE A 16 6.85 -7.86 -5.56
C ILE A 16 6.13 -7.97 -4.21
N VAL A 17 5.34 -9.03 -4.01
CA VAL A 17 4.58 -9.22 -2.77
C VAL A 17 5.52 -9.39 -1.57
N GLY A 18 6.59 -10.17 -1.71
CA GLY A 18 7.59 -10.37 -0.66
C GLY A 18 8.30 -9.06 -0.28
N GLY A 19 8.67 -8.24 -1.28
CA GLY A 19 9.23 -6.91 -1.05
C GLY A 19 8.26 -5.98 -0.33
N LEU A 20 6.99 -5.97 -0.75
CA LEU A 20 5.94 -5.16 -0.10
C LEU A 20 5.69 -5.59 1.34
N MET A 21 5.67 -6.90 1.63
CA MET A 21 5.51 -7.38 3.01
C MET A 21 6.72 -7.00 3.88
N MET A 22 7.94 -7.09 3.37
CA MET A 22 9.13 -6.65 4.09
C MET A 22 9.08 -5.13 4.41
N LEU A 23 8.61 -4.31 3.47
CA LEU A 23 8.38 -2.88 3.72
C LEU A 23 7.29 -2.64 4.77
N ARG A 24 6.18 -3.39 4.70
CA ARG A 24 5.10 -3.33 5.68
C ARG A 24 5.60 -3.69 7.09
N ASP A 25 6.42 -4.72 7.20
CA ASP A 25 6.89 -5.23 8.49
C ASP A 25 7.97 -4.34 9.10
N THR A 26 8.77 -3.66 8.27
CA THR A 26 9.77 -2.67 8.71
C THR A 26 9.19 -1.29 8.99
N ALA A 27 7.95 -1.02 8.56
CA ALA A 27 7.27 0.22 8.88
C ALA A 27 7.00 0.32 10.39
N LYS A 28 7.83 1.09 11.09
CA LYS A 28 7.63 1.40 12.51
C LYS A 28 6.25 2.02 12.71
N LYS A 29 5.49 1.51 13.68
CA LYS A 29 4.23 2.13 14.10
C LYS A 29 4.53 3.56 14.53
N LEU A 30 3.99 4.54 13.80
CA LEU A 30 4.05 5.94 14.20
C LEU A 30 3.28 6.07 15.51
N PRO A 31 3.90 6.51 16.63
CA PRO A 31 3.20 6.75 17.88
C PRO A 31 2.38 8.04 17.73
N LEU A 32 1.27 7.95 17.01
CA LEU A 32 0.31 9.02 16.87
C LEU A 32 -0.66 8.94 18.04
N THR A 33 -0.91 10.07 18.70
CA THR A 33 -2.02 10.17 19.64
C THR A 33 -3.34 10.04 18.89
N GLU A 34 -4.42 9.64 19.58
CA GLU A 34 -5.74 9.46 18.95
C GLU A 34 -6.21 10.71 18.20
N GLU A 35 -5.91 11.90 18.74
CA GLU A 35 -6.22 13.18 18.09
C GLU A 35 -5.44 13.40 16.79
N GLN A 36 -4.16 13.01 16.73
CA GLN A 36 -3.36 13.13 15.52
C GLN A 36 -3.81 12.15 14.44
N LEU A 37 -4.15 10.92 14.85
CA LEU A 37 -4.71 9.91 13.95
C LEU A 37 -6.01 10.41 13.31
N ARG A 38 -6.91 10.99 14.12
CA ARG A 38 -8.20 11.51 13.65
C ARG A 38 -8.03 12.64 12.63
N LYS A 39 -7.08 13.57 12.86
CA LYS A 39 -6.74 14.63 11.90
C LYS A 39 -6.17 14.09 10.58
N VAL A 40 -5.39 13.02 10.62
CA VAL A 40 -4.86 12.37 9.40
C VAL A 40 -6.00 11.72 8.61
N HIS A 41 -6.91 11.02 9.28
CA HIS A 41 -8.07 10.42 8.63
C HIS A 41 -9.00 11.46 8.00
N GLU A 42 -9.28 12.57 8.69
CA GLU A 42 -10.08 13.68 8.14
C GLU A 42 -9.43 14.28 6.88
N ARG A 43 -8.11 14.44 6.88
CA ARG A 43 -7.36 14.95 5.72
C ARG A 43 -7.35 13.97 4.55
N ASN A 44 -7.17 12.68 4.81
CA ASN A 44 -7.22 11.66 3.76
C ASN A 44 -8.62 11.59 3.14
N ALA A 45 -9.68 11.60 3.95
CA ALA A 45 -11.05 11.60 3.46
C ALA A 45 -11.36 12.84 2.60
N ALA A 46 -10.84 14.01 2.98
CA ALA A 46 -10.98 15.23 2.18
C ALA A 46 -10.20 15.15 0.86
N ALA A 47 -9.01 14.55 0.85
CA ALA A 47 -8.23 14.34 -0.37
C ALA A 47 -8.91 13.33 -1.30
N ASP A 48 -9.41 12.21 -0.77
CA ASP A 48 -10.13 11.19 -1.53
C ASP A 48 -11.41 11.75 -2.16
N ALA A 49 -12.14 12.60 -1.43
CA ALA A 49 -13.33 13.27 -1.95
C ALA A 49 -12.99 14.24 -3.09
N LYS A 50 -11.83 14.91 -3.02
CA LYS A 50 -11.36 15.82 -4.06
C LYS A 50 -10.92 15.05 -5.32
N ASP A 51 -10.14 13.99 -5.15
CA ASP A 51 -9.73 13.12 -6.26
C ASP A 51 -10.93 12.45 -6.95
N ALA A 52 -12.01 12.18 -6.21
CA ALA A 52 -13.25 11.67 -6.77
C ALA A 52 -14.04 12.72 -7.57
N GLN A 53 -13.89 14.01 -7.25
CA GLN A 53 -14.51 15.10 -8.02
C GLN A 53 -13.72 15.45 -9.29
N ASP A 54 -12.40 15.23 -9.28
CA ASP A 54 -11.52 15.48 -10.43
C ASP A 54 -11.51 14.32 -11.47
N ARG A 55 -12.29 13.25 -11.24
CA ARG A 55 -12.34 12.03 -12.07
C ARG A 55 -13.52 11.94 -13.03
#